data_AF-A0A7W7VI58-F1
#
_entry.id   AF-A0A7W7VI58-F1
#
_cell.length_a   1.000
_cell.length_b   1.000
_cell.length_c   1.000
_cell.angle_alpha   90.00
_cell.angle_beta   90.00
_cell.angle_gamma   90.00
#
_symmetry.space_group_name_H-M   'P 1'
#
loop_
_entity.id
_entity.type
_entity.pdbx_description
1 polymer ?
#
loop_
_entity_poly.entity_id
_entity_poly.type
_entity_poly.pdbx_seq_one_letter_code
_entity_poly.pdbx_strand_id
1 'polypeptide(L)'
;MTPGHGEPCEVWPTAVAIEVLLLWPRGVAGPVTTAEEAGRWPVFAMVVTEPPGELARGAQPLFDLLDRPRREGEPAVVAAETSWSVLDHANALLGLHVRGVAPVRFGMRVLLPSTRVLGILDVVARGATIGITTGRRAARLRDRVDIRTALSDLVLLSCPPSVELAALAHTLTVAQGGEPSR
;
A
#
# COMPACT_ATOMS: atom_id res chain seq x y z
N MET A 1 38.54 13.54 16.59
CA MET A 1 37.61 12.40 16.82
C MET A 1 36.30 12.97 17.30
N THR A 2 35.37 13.22 16.37
CA THR A 2 34.00 13.67 16.66
C THR A 2 33.10 12.43 16.65
N PRO A 3 32.24 12.22 17.67
CA PRO A 3 31.32 11.10 17.66
C PRO A 3 30.24 11.36 16.61
N GLY A 4 30.05 10.38 15.71
CA GLY A 4 28.95 10.36 14.78
C GLY A 4 27.64 10.43 15.56
N HIS A 5 26.84 11.44 15.26
CA HIS A 5 25.44 11.48 15.66
C HIS A 5 24.77 10.27 15.03
N GLY A 6 24.53 9.22 15.83
CA GLY A 6 23.54 8.23 15.47
C GLY A 6 22.21 8.98 15.37
N GLU A 7 21.72 9.16 14.15
CA GLU A 7 20.34 9.60 13.96
C GLU A 7 19.47 8.67 14.81
N PRO A 8 18.53 9.21 15.61
CA PRO A 8 17.61 8.38 16.36
C PRO A 8 16.94 7.47 15.34
N CYS A 9 17.12 6.15 15.52
CA CYS A 9 16.45 5.15 14.70
C CYS A 9 14.95 5.39 14.90
N GLU A 10 14.35 6.13 13.97
CA GLU A 10 12.95 6.51 14.04
C GLU A 10 12.16 5.20 14.08
N VAL A 11 11.50 4.93 15.19
CA VAL A 11 10.74 3.68 15.34
C VAL A 11 9.39 3.90 14.67
N TRP A 12 9.30 3.48 13.41
CA TRP A 12 8.06 3.56 12.66
C TRP A 12 7.06 2.49 13.16
N PRO A 13 5.82 2.88 13.50
CA PRO A 13 4.72 1.95 13.76
C PRO A 13 4.66 0.89 12.65
N THR A 14 4.74 -0.38 13.00
CA THR A 14 4.79 -1.47 12.01
C THR A 14 3.47 -2.22 11.98
N ALA A 15 2.77 -2.14 10.85
CA ALA A 15 1.58 -2.92 10.54
C ALA A 15 1.95 -4.12 9.64
N VAL A 16 1.12 -5.16 9.65
CA VAL A 16 1.30 -6.34 8.79
C VAL A 16 0.14 -6.42 7.82
N ALA A 17 0.43 -6.49 6.53
CA ALA A 17 -0.56 -6.76 5.49
C ALA A 17 -0.94 -8.24 5.53
N ILE A 18 -2.17 -8.52 5.94
CA ILE A 18 -2.72 -9.88 6.04
C ILE A 18 -3.47 -10.31 4.79
N GLU A 19 -3.82 -9.37 3.91
CA GLU A 19 -4.48 -9.61 2.63
C GLU A 19 -4.18 -8.44 1.69
N VAL A 20 -4.12 -8.73 0.39
CA VAL A 20 -3.91 -7.72 -0.64
C VAL A 20 -4.93 -7.97 -1.76
N LEU A 21 -5.62 -6.89 -2.14
CA LEU A 21 -6.70 -6.90 -3.10
C LEU A 21 -6.36 -5.91 -4.23
N LEU A 22 -6.61 -6.32 -5.46
CA LEU A 22 -6.51 -5.43 -6.62
C LEU A 22 -7.92 -5.09 -7.09
N LEU A 23 -8.31 -3.82 -6.94
CA LEU A 23 -9.62 -3.35 -7.34
C LEU A 23 -9.55 -2.78 -8.76
N TRP A 24 -10.24 -3.46 -9.66
CA TRP A 24 -10.43 -3.06 -11.06
C TRP A 24 -11.87 -2.60 -11.30
N PRO A 25 -12.08 -1.49 -12.02
CA PRO A 25 -13.41 -1.15 -12.51
C PRO A 25 -13.88 -2.17 -13.55
N ARG A 26 -15.14 -2.60 -13.45
CA ARG A 26 -15.78 -3.41 -14.49
C ARG A 26 -16.06 -2.53 -15.71
N GLY A 27 -15.66 -2.96 -16.91
CA GLY A 27 -15.98 -2.30 -18.18
C GLY A 27 -14.84 -1.56 -18.86
N VAL A 28 -13.65 -1.46 -18.26
CA VAL A 28 -12.45 -0.96 -18.95
C VAL A 28 -11.84 -2.11 -19.76
N ALA A 29 -12.38 -2.33 -20.96
CA ALA A 29 -11.77 -3.18 -21.97
C ALA A 29 -10.75 -2.35 -22.75
N GLY A 30 -9.59 -2.06 -22.16
CA GLY A 30 -8.51 -1.37 -22.87
C GLY A 30 -7.47 -0.72 -21.95
N PRO A 31 -6.24 -0.49 -22.44
CA PRO A 31 -5.23 0.26 -21.70
C PRO A 31 -5.72 1.70 -21.48
N VAL A 32 -5.55 2.20 -20.27
CA VAL A 32 -5.88 3.57 -19.84
C VAL A 32 -5.20 4.58 -20.77
N THR A 33 -5.99 5.44 -21.43
CA THR A 33 -5.49 6.33 -22.51
C THR A 33 -5.08 7.72 -22.04
N THR A 34 -5.40 8.11 -20.80
CA THR A 34 -5.06 9.46 -20.29
C THR A 34 -4.42 9.42 -18.89
N ALA A 35 -3.49 10.35 -18.65
CA ALA A 35 -2.78 10.48 -17.37
C ALA A 35 -3.72 10.83 -16.19
N GLU A 36 -4.84 11.50 -16.49
CA GLU A 36 -5.86 11.87 -15.51
C GLU A 36 -6.70 10.65 -15.05
N GLU A 37 -6.93 9.68 -15.94
CA GLU A 37 -7.55 8.38 -15.62
C GLU A 37 -6.57 7.43 -14.93
N ALA A 38 -5.28 7.50 -15.28
CA ALA A 38 -4.22 6.69 -14.65
C ALA A 38 -4.00 7.05 -13.17
N GLY A 39 -4.28 8.30 -12.79
CA GLY A 39 -4.09 8.79 -11.42
C GLY A 39 -5.06 8.23 -10.38
N ARG A 40 -6.06 7.42 -10.77
CA ARG A 40 -7.10 6.93 -9.82
C ARG A 40 -7.32 5.42 -9.84
N TRP A 41 -6.75 4.68 -10.79
CA TRP A 41 -7.03 3.25 -10.99
C TRP A 41 -5.89 2.53 -11.73
N PRO A 42 -5.55 1.28 -11.39
CA PRO A 42 -6.17 0.40 -10.38
C PRO A 42 -5.79 0.77 -8.94
N VAL A 43 -6.64 0.36 -7.97
CA VAL A 43 -6.37 0.55 -6.54
C VAL A 43 -5.78 -0.73 -5.96
N PHE A 44 -4.58 -0.63 -5.41
CA PHE A 44 -3.88 -1.69 -4.71
C PHE A 44 -4.19 -1.62 -3.22
N ALA A 45 -5.20 -2.35 -2.77
CA ALA A 45 -5.68 -2.30 -1.39
C ALA A 45 -4.98 -3.33 -0.51
N MET A 46 -4.38 -2.87 0.59
CA MET A 46 -3.81 -3.71 1.63
C MET A 46 -4.71 -3.72 2.85
N VAL A 47 -5.06 -4.92 3.30
CA VAL A 47 -5.73 -5.13 4.58
C VAL A 47 -4.64 -5.32 5.62
N VAL A 48 -4.56 -4.38 6.56
CA VAL A 48 -3.51 -4.37 7.58
C VAL A 48 -4.07 -4.68 8.96
N THR A 49 -3.23 -5.28 9.81
CA THR A 49 -3.46 -5.32 11.26
C THR A 49 -2.96 -4.03 11.89
N GLU A 50 -3.77 -3.44 12.75
CA GLU A 50 -3.37 -2.27 13.53
C GLU A 50 -2.20 -2.62 14.47
N PRO A 51 -1.14 -1.79 14.56
CA PRO A 51 -0.06 -1.99 15.51
C PRO A 51 -0.60 -1.95 16.94
N PRO A 52 -0.13 -2.81 17.86
CA PRO A 52 -0.63 -2.82 19.23
C PRO A 52 -0.09 -1.64 20.07
N GLY A 53 -0.96 -1.07 20.91
CA GLY A 53 -0.58 -0.21 22.04
C GLY A 53 0.15 1.08 21.66
N GLU A 54 1.17 1.44 22.44
CA GLU A 54 1.90 2.71 22.27
C GLU A 54 2.68 2.81 20.96
N LEU A 55 2.97 1.68 20.32
CA LEU A 55 3.64 1.61 19.03
C LEU A 55 2.76 2.12 17.89
N ALA A 56 1.45 2.28 18.11
CA ALA A 56 0.51 2.80 17.11
C ALA A 56 0.52 4.32 16.99
N ARG A 57 1.09 5.07 17.95
CA ARG A 57 0.88 6.54 18.05
C ARG A 57 1.17 7.30 16.76
N GLY A 58 2.22 6.92 16.01
CA GLY A 58 2.57 7.57 14.74
C GLY A 58 1.63 7.24 13.57
N ALA A 59 0.90 6.12 13.64
CA ALA A 59 -0.04 5.65 12.64
C ALA A 59 -1.51 5.91 13.03
N GLN A 60 -1.79 6.23 14.30
CA GLN A 60 -3.14 6.47 14.83
C GLN A 60 -3.99 7.41 13.95
N PRO A 61 -3.46 8.52 13.40
CA PRO A 61 -4.28 9.40 12.57
C PRO A 61 -4.84 8.72 11.30
N LEU A 62 -4.18 7.69 10.77
CA LEU A 62 -4.71 6.88 9.68
C LEU A 62 -5.88 6.00 10.12
N PHE A 63 -5.76 5.35 11.29
CA PHE A 63 -6.81 4.49 11.83
C PHE A 63 -8.03 5.31 12.25
N ASP A 64 -7.82 6.49 12.84
CA ASP A 64 -8.87 7.46 13.11
C ASP A 64 -9.55 7.91 11.82
N LEU A 65 -8.76 8.15 10.75
CA LEU A 65 -9.31 8.51 9.45
C LEU A 65 -10.17 7.37 8.91
N LEU A 66 -9.69 6.13 8.94
CA LEU A 66 -10.47 4.94 8.57
C LEU A 66 -11.77 4.88 9.37
N ASP A 67 -11.74 5.17 10.66
CA ASP A 67 -12.89 5.10 11.56
C ASP A 67 -13.91 6.22 11.46
N ARG A 68 -13.58 7.32 10.76
CA ARG A 68 -14.55 8.38 10.47
C ARG A 68 -15.68 7.87 9.59
N PRO A 69 -16.95 8.10 9.97
CA PRO A 69 -18.09 7.91 9.09
C PRO A 69 -17.95 8.78 7.84
N ARG A 70 -18.24 8.22 6.66
CA ARG A 70 -18.21 8.93 5.38
C ARG A 70 -19.49 8.67 4.62
N ARG A 71 -19.82 9.59 3.70
CA ARG A 71 -20.91 9.35 2.76
C ARG A 71 -20.47 8.29 1.74
N GLU A 72 -21.44 7.55 1.22
CA GLU A 72 -21.18 6.56 0.20
C GLU A 72 -20.55 7.21 -1.05
N GLY A 73 -19.47 6.61 -1.55
CA GLY A 73 -18.71 7.15 -2.69
C GLY A 73 -17.78 8.31 -2.37
N GLU A 74 -17.60 8.69 -1.09
CA GLU A 74 -16.61 9.69 -0.67
C GLU A 74 -15.32 8.99 -0.19
N PRO A 75 -14.29 8.85 -1.04
CA PRO A 75 -13.04 8.25 -0.64
C PRO A 75 -12.26 9.20 0.28
N ALA A 76 -11.61 8.65 1.31
CA ALA A 76 -10.56 9.38 1.98
C ALA A 76 -9.27 9.28 1.16
N VAL A 77 -8.77 10.42 0.70
CA VAL A 77 -7.52 10.49 -0.03
C VAL A 77 -6.47 11.22 0.81
N VAL A 78 -5.29 10.63 0.90
CA VAL A 78 -4.13 11.20 1.57
C VAL A 78 -2.98 11.27 0.56
N ALA A 79 -2.39 12.46 0.42
CA ALA A 79 -1.11 12.61 -0.25
C ALA A 79 -0.03 11.96 0.63
N ALA A 80 0.71 10.99 0.08
CA ALA A 80 1.67 10.22 0.84
C ALA A 80 3.01 10.12 0.12
N GLU A 81 4.10 10.17 0.88
CA GLU A 81 5.41 9.74 0.44
C GLU A 81 5.53 8.24 0.74
N THR A 82 6.01 7.47 -0.24
CA THR A 82 6.17 6.03 -0.08
C THR A 82 7.53 5.57 -0.56
N SER A 83 8.18 4.71 0.22
CA SER A 83 9.39 4.01 -0.19
C SER A 83 9.25 2.51 0.07
N TRP A 84 9.88 1.72 -0.80
CA TRP A 84 9.79 0.27 -0.78
C TRP A 84 11.16 -0.32 -0.51
N SER A 85 11.22 -1.38 0.28
CA SER A 85 12.44 -2.09 0.62
C SER A 85 12.22 -3.60 0.67
N VAL A 86 13.28 -4.37 0.40
CA VAL A 86 13.30 -5.81 0.68
C VAL A 86 13.87 -5.98 2.07
N LEU A 87 13.09 -6.58 2.95
CA LEU A 87 13.50 -6.85 4.32
C LEU A 87 14.11 -8.24 4.47
N ASP A 88 13.61 -9.20 3.70
CA ASP A 88 14.13 -10.56 3.66
C ASP A 88 13.97 -11.14 2.26
N HIS A 89 15.09 -11.41 1.59
CA HIS A 89 15.09 -12.00 0.25
C HIS A 89 14.68 -13.48 0.28
N ALA A 90 15.06 -14.23 1.31
CA ALA A 90 14.81 -15.66 1.40
C ALA A 90 13.34 -15.96 1.68
N ASN A 91 12.71 -15.16 2.55
CA ASN A 91 11.28 -15.26 2.84
C ASN A 91 10.44 -14.31 1.98
N ALA A 92 11.09 -13.63 1.03
CA ALA A 92 10.48 -12.75 0.07
C ALA A 92 9.57 -11.72 0.76
N LEU A 93 10.06 -11.08 1.84
CA LEU A 93 9.35 -10.10 2.66
C LEU A 93 9.71 -8.67 2.24
N LEU A 94 8.68 -7.87 1.98
CA LEU A 94 8.80 -6.47 1.62
C LEU A 94 8.39 -5.56 2.77
N GLY A 95 9.01 -4.39 2.82
CA GLY A 95 8.61 -3.26 3.63
C GLY A 95 8.13 -2.13 2.74
N LEU A 96 6.96 -1.58 3.04
CA LEU A 96 6.47 -0.32 2.50
C LEU A 96 6.47 0.71 3.62
N HIS A 97 7.28 1.76 3.50
CA HIS A 97 7.21 2.91 4.38
C HIS A 97 6.22 3.90 3.79
N VAL A 98 5.29 4.39 4.62
CA VAL A 98 4.27 5.34 4.24
C VAL A 98 4.30 6.53 5.18
N ARG A 99 4.48 7.71 4.62
CA ARG A 99 4.33 8.97 5.32
C ARG A 99 3.16 9.76 4.74
N GLY A 100 2.07 9.87 5.50
CA GLY A 100 0.97 10.76 5.16
C GLY A 100 1.39 12.22 5.32
N VAL A 101 1.09 13.06 4.33
CA VAL A 101 1.47 14.48 4.30
C VAL A 101 0.25 15.39 4.50
N ALA A 102 -0.83 15.13 3.77
CA ALA A 102 -2.07 15.90 3.81
C ALA A 102 -3.27 15.05 3.37
N PRO A 103 -4.49 15.25 3.90
CA PRO A 103 -4.83 16.22 4.95
C PRO A 103 -4.42 15.78 6.36
N VAL A 104 -3.96 14.53 6.50
CA VAL A 104 -3.57 13.93 7.78
C VAL A 104 -2.11 13.50 7.72
N ARG A 105 -1.35 13.86 8.75
CA ARG A 105 0.04 13.44 8.91
C ARG A 105 0.12 12.17 9.74
N PHE A 106 0.83 11.18 9.23
CA PHE A 106 1.12 9.93 9.94
C PHE A 106 2.39 9.29 9.37
N GLY A 107 2.96 8.35 10.10
CA GLY A 107 4.04 7.50 9.63
C GLY A 107 3.78 6.05 10.02
N MET A 108 3.92 5.13 9.06
CA MET A 108 3.89 3.69 9.34
C MET A 108 4.79 2.92 8.36
N ARG A 109 5.23 1.74 8.79
CA ARG A 109 5.77 0.70 7.93
C ARG A 109 4.76 -0.43 7.79
N VAL A 110 4.52 -0.89 6.58
CA VAL A 110 3.69 -2.05 6.29
C VAL A 110 4.59 -3.19 5.84
N LEU A 111 4.51 -4.32 6.53
CA LEU A 111 5.18 -5.56 6.14
C LEU A 111 4.25 -6.39 5.26
N LEU A 112 4.75 -6.86 4.12
CA LEU A 112 3.96 -7.67 3.19
C LEU A 112 4.80 -8.78 2.55
N PRO A 113 4.26 -10.01 2.43
CA PRO A 113 4.92 -11.06 1.66
C PRO A 113 4.84 -10.75 0.16
N SER A 114 5.99 -10.72 -0.52
CA SER A 114 6.11 -10.43 -1.96
C SER A 114 5.33 -11.42 -2.82
N THR A 115 5.22 -12.68 -2.41
CA THR A 115 4.45 -13.74 -3.13
C THR A 115 3.00 -13.35 -3.39
N ARG A 116 2.41 -12.50 -2.54
CA ARG A 116 1.03 -12.04 -2.70
C ARG A 116 0.87 -10.85 -3.64
N VAL A 117 1.98 -10.21 -4.03
CA VAL A 117 1.95 -8.91 -4.70
C VAL A 117 2.80 -8.84 -5.96
N LEU A 118 3.61 -9.86 -6.22
CA LEU A 118 4.55 -9.94 -7.34
C LEU A 118 3.95 -9.63 -8.70
N GLY A 119 2.80 -10.22 -9.04
CA GLY A 119 2.10 -9.93 -10.31
C GLY A 119 1.52 -8.52 -10.41
N ILE A 120 1.65 -7.70 -9.37
CA ILE A 120 1.03 -6.38 -9.25
C ILE A 120 2.09 -5.29 -8.97
N LEU A 121 3.29 -5.64 -8.49
CA LEU A 121 4.35 -4.68 -8.18
C LEU A 121 4.70 -3.80 -9.38
N ASP A 122 4.72 -4.34 -10.61
CA ASP A 122 4.93 -3.57 -11.84
C ASP A 122 3.87 -2.49 -12.05
N VAL A 123 2.62 -2.76 -11.65
CA VAL A 123 1.51 -1.80 -11.74
C VAL A 123 1.69 -0.71 -10.69
N VAL A 124 2.04 -1.10 -9.45
CA VAL A 124 2.28 -0.15 -8.36
C VAL A 124 3.47 0.77 -8.67
N ALA A 125 4.53 0.22 -9.26
CA ALA A 125 5.72 0.95 -9.65
C ALA A 125 5.46 2.08 -10.66
N ARG A 126 4.42 1.94 -11.50
CA ARG A 126 4.00 2.98 -12.46
C ARG A 126 3.16 4.11 -11.86
N GLY A 127 2.91 4.10 -10.54
CA GLY A 127 2.16 5.15 -9.84
C GLY A 127 0.71 4.77 -9.53
N ALA A 128 0.48 3.56 -9.01
CA ALA A 128 -0.86 3.16 -8.59
C ALA A 128 -1.31 3.87 -7.30
N THR A 129 -2.62 3.97 -7.11
CA THR A 129 -3.19 4.38 -5.82
C THR A 129 -3.14 3.19 -4.86
N ILE A 130 -2.52 3.37 -3.69
CA ILE A 130 -2.48 2.35 -2.64
C ILE A 130 -3.66 2.55 -1.70
N GLY A 131 -4.55 1.57 -1.59
CA GLY A 131 -5.59 1.55 -0.55
C GLY A 131 -5.05 0.93 0.74
N ILE A 132 -5.36 1.52 1.90
CA ILE A 132 -5.18 0.89 3.20
C ILE A 132 -6.54 0.68 3.84
N THR A 133 -6.75 -0.48 4.46
CA THR A 133 -7.92 -0.79 5.28
C THR A 133 -7.57 -1.76 6.40
N THR A 134 -8.50 -2.00 7.33
CA THR A 134 -8.33 -2.97 8.43
C THR A 134 -9.13 -4.24 8.18
N GLY A 135 -8.76 -5.34 8.85
CA GLY A 135 -9.50 -6.61 8.74
C GLY A 135 -11.00 -6.48 9.04
N ARG A 136 -11.37 -5.65 10.04
CA ARG A 136 -12.77 -5.36 10.39
C ARG A 136 -13.55 -4.72 9.24
N ARG A 137 -12.91 -3.86 8.45
CA ARG A 137 -13.53 -3.17 7.30
C ARG A 137 -13.49 -4.03 6.04
N ALA A 138 -12.37 -4.73 5.81
CA ALA A 138 -12.24 -5.66 4.71
C ALA A 138 -13.30 -6.78 4.74
N ALA A 139 -13.78 -7.18 5.92
CA ALA A 139 -14.91 -8.11 6.04
C ALA A 139 -16.17 -7.60 5.30
N ARG A 140 -16.41 -6.29 5.25
CA ARG A 140 -17.52 -5.65 4.50
C ARG A 140 -17.29 -5.64 2.99
N LEU A 141 -16.03 -5.79 2.56
CA LEU A 141 -15.62 -5.84 1.15
C LEU A 141 -15.73 -7.23 0.54
N ARG A 142 -15.94 -8.28 1.36
CA ARG A 142 -15.99 -9.67 0.90
C ARG A 142 -17.31 -10.05 0.22
N ASP A 143 -18.39 -9.36 0.56
CA ASP A 143 -19.67 -9.49 -0.15
C ASP A 143 -19.62 -8.70 -1.47
N ARG A 144 -20.54 -8.95 -2.40
CA ARG A 144 -20.62 -8.20 -3.67
C ARG A 144 -20.99 -6.73 -3.40
N VAL A 145 -20.00 -5.92 -3.04
CA VAL A 145 -20.13 -4.47 -2.88
C VAL A 145 -19.89 -3.77 -4.20
N ASP A 146 -20.64 -2.70 -4.43
CA ASP A 146 -20.32 -1.79 -5.51
C ASP A 146 -19.01 -1.03 -5.18
N ILE A 147 -18.43 -0.45 -6.23
CA ILE A 147 -17.13 0.22 -6.13
C ILE A 147 -17.16 1.43 -5.21
N ARG A 148 -18.30 2.12 -5.05
CA ARG A 148 -18.42 3.30 -4.20
C ARG A 148 -18.43 2.90 -2.74
N THR A 149 -19.13 1.82 -2.41
CA THR A 149 -19.05 1.22 -1.08
C THR A 149 -17.62 0.76 -0.79
N ALA A 150 -16.98 0.09 -1.75
CA ALA A 150 -15.61 -0.40 -1.57
C ALA A 150 -14.61 0.72 -1.27
N LEU A 151 -14.66 1.84 -2.00
CA LEU A 151 -13.79 2.98 -1.79
C LEU A 151 -14.03 3.70 -0.46
N SER A 152 -15.26 3.70 0.05
CA SER A 152 -15.59 4.34 1.33
C SER A 152 -14.94 3.63 2.53
N ASP A 153 -14.62 2.34 2.39
CA ASP A 153 -13.97 1.51 3.40
C ASP A 153 -12.43 1.49 3.29
N LEU A 154 -11.86 2.29 2.38
CA LEU A 154 -10.42 2.47 2.20
C LEU A 154 -9.97 3.88 2.63
N VAL A 155 -8.68 4.00 2.92
CA VAL A 155 -7.93 5.25 2.76
C VAL A 155 -7.02 5.09 1.56
N LEU A 156 -7.16 5.96 0.57
CA LEU A 156 -6.38 5.98 -0.65
C LEU A 156 -5.15 6.85 -0.46
N LEU A 157 -3.99 6.27 -0.70
CA LEU A 157 -2.71 6.93 -0.71
C LEU A 157 -2.33 7.20 -2.16
N SER A 158 -2.17 8.47 -2.49
CA SER A 158 -1.66 8.87 -3.80
C SER A 158 -0.14 8.67 -3.80
N CYS A 159 0.33 7.63 -4.50
CA CYS A 159 1.74 7.31 -4.60
C CYS A 159 2.27 7.70 -5.98
N PRO A 160 3.34 8.51 -6.07
CA PRO A 160 3.98 8.77 -7.35
C PRO A 160 4.63 7.50 -7.90
N PRO A 161 4.91 7.42 -9.22
CA PRO A 161 5.70 6.34 -9.79
C PRO A 161 7.03 6.16 -9.06
N SER A 162 7.45 4.91 -8.86
CA SER A 162 8.66 4.55 -8.12
C SER A 162 9.58 3.71 -8.99
N VAL A 163 10.71 4.31 -9.38
CA VAL A 163 11.77 3.64 -10.14
C VAL A 163 12.40 2.50 -9.32
N GLU A 164 12.55 2.72 -8.01
CA GLU A 164 13.08 1.72 -7.07
C GLU A 164 12.17 0.49 -7.01
N LEU A 165 10.85 0.70 -6.94
CA LEU A 165 9.89 -0.39 -6.95
C LEU A 165 9.88 -1.12 -8.31
N ALA A 166 10.07 -0.41 -9.43
CA ALA A 166 10.17 -1.03 -10.75
C ALA A 166 11.40 -1.95 -10.84
N ALA A 167 12.56 -1.49 -10.35
CA ALA A 167 13.77 -2.30 -10.30
C ALA A 167 13.61 -3.52 -9.38
N LEU A 168 12.92 -3.35 -8.26
CA LEU A 168 12.61 -4.44 -7.34
C LEU A 168 11.67 -5.48 -7.97
N ALA A 169 10.60 -5.04 -8.62
CA ALA A 169 9.65 -5.92 -9.30
C ALA A 169 10.35 -6.78 -10.36
N HIS A 170 11.25 -6.17 -11.14
CA HIS A 170 12.09 -6.88 -12.10
C HIS A 170 13.00 -7.91 -11.40
N THR A 171 13.69 -7.52 -10.33
CA THR A 171 14.61 -8.40 -9.59
C THR A 171 13.89 -9.62 -9.02
N LEU A 172 12.72 -9.43 -8.41
CA LEU A 172 11.96 -10.54 -7.82
C LEU A 172 11.36 -11.46 -8.90
N THR A 173 10.95 -10.91 -10.04
CA THR A 173 10.46 -11.70 -11.18
C THR A 173 11.59 -12.59 -11.72
N VAL A 174 12.81 -12.06 -11.84
CA VAL A 174 14.00 -12.83 -12.26
C VAL A 174 14.37 -13.89 -11.22
N ALA A 175 14.34 -13.55 -9.93
CA ALA A 175 14.65 -14.48 -8.86
C ALA A 175 13.65 -15.65 -8.75
N GLN A 176 12.38 -15.44 -9.12
CA GLN A 176 11.35 -16.48 -9.12
C GLN A 176 11.17 -17.19 -10.47
N GLY A 177 11.67 -16.62 -11.57
CA GLY A 177 11.72 -17.23 -12.90
C GLY A 177 12.94 -18.12 -13.16
N GLY A 178 13.75 -18.37 -12.12
CA GLY A 178 14.98 -19.17 -12.18
C GLY A 178 14.76 -20.68 -12.13
N GLU A 179 14.06 -21.23 -13.13
CA GLU A 179 14.39 -22.52 -13.75
C GLU A 179 13.84 -22.51 -15.19
N PRO A 180 14.67 -22.23 -16.22
CA PRO A 180 14.36 -22.77 -17.53
C PRO A 180 14.56 -24.30 -17.42
N SER A 181 13.46 -25.03 -17.24
CA SER A 181 13.40 -26.42 -17.68
C SER A 181 13.71 -26.44 -19.17
N ARG A 182 14.94 -26.80 -19.53
CA ARG A 182 15.31 -27.59 -20.71
C ARG A 182 16.78 -28.01 -20.65
#